data_AF-A0A9W8BHU8-F1
#
_entry.id   AF-A0A9W8BHU8-F1
#
_cell.length_a   1.000
_cell.length_b   1.000
_cell.length_c   1.000
_cell.angle_alpha   90.00
_cell.angle_beta   90.00
_cell.angle_gamma   90.00
#
_symmetry.space_group_name_H-M   'P 1'
#
loop_
_entity.id
_entity.type
_entity.pdbx_description
1 polymer ?
#
loop_
_entity_poly.entity_id
_entity_poly.type
_entity_poly.pdbx_seq_one_letter_code
_entity_poly.pdbx_strand_id
1 'polypeptide(L)'
;MKTRIENTADVSKFYELLKDAKGKAMSVVNTVDTVGCPEGFTYINESIYSAEVPVPCPAMFGCECKDNCGKDCECSHPCNYDQYGLLKKDAAPQLVECGPKCACSDKCLNRLVQKGSNVEFELRRFVGKGWGVVTKQKLKRGTFVAEYVGEVISNDEGNQRGHKDMAQGMSYMFDLDSEFTGEVADFTIDAKTHGNISAFFNHSCDPNMKACSVYIEHRDPRLHHLAFFATRNVMAGEELAFDYSPSREEGKLTTTCHCGARKCRKTMSF
;
A
#
# COMPACT_ATOMS: atom_id res chain seq x y z
N MET A 1 9.20 6.04 33.83
CA MET A 1 7.92 5.31 33.89
C MET A 1 7.18 5.59 32.58
N LYS A 2 7.14 4.64 31.63
CA LYS A 2 6.26 4.75 30.47
C LYS A 2 4.87 4.33 30.95
N THR A 3 3.95 5.28 31.08
CA THR A 3 2.53 4.99 31.31
C THR A 3 2.06 4.08 30.19
N ARG A 4 1.67 2.84 30.55
CA ARG A 4 1.08 1.90 29.61
C ARG A 4 -0.23 2.53 29.15
N ILE A 5 -0.35 2.86 27.88
CA ILE A 5 -1.63 3.31 27.32
C ILE A 5 -2.58 2.12 27.47
N GLU A 6 -3.61 2.29 28.31
CA GLU A 6 -4.62 1.26 28.52
C GLU A 6 -5.65 1.35 27.40
N ASN A 7 -5.82 0.22 26.69
CA ASN A 7 -6.80 0.15 25.63
C ASN A 7 -8.21 0.00 26.21
N THR A 8 -9.16 0.71 25.62
CA THR A 8 -10.59 0.61 25.94
C THR A 8 -11.23 -0.66 25.40
N ALA A 9 -10.59 -1.31 24.43
CA ALA A 9 -11.02 -2.58 23.82
C ALA A 9 -9.98 -3.69 24.06
N ASP A 10 -10.41 -4.95 23.99
CA ASP A 10 -9.50 -6.08 23.89
C ASP A 10 -8.82 -6.10 22.51
N VAL A 11 -7.51 -5.91 22.51
CA VAL A 11 -6.66 -5.92 21.30
C VAL A 11 -5.82 -7.20 21.18
N SER A 12 -6.01 -8.19 22.06
CA SER A 12 -5.24 -9.45 22.05
C SER A 12 -5.33 -10.16 20.69
N LYS A 13 -6.53 -10.20 20.11
CA LYS A 13 -6.76 -10.78 18.77
C LYS A 13 -5.94 -10.11 17.66
N PHE A 14 -5.64 -8.81 17.77
CA PHE A 14 -4.73 -8.20 16.80
C PHE A 14 -3.31 -8.74 16.94
N TYR A 15 -2.81 -8.96 18.14
CA TYR A 15 -1.47 -9.51 18.30
C TYR A 15 -1.38 -10.94 17.77
N GLU A 16 -2.46 -11.72 17.86
CA GLU A 16 -2.56 -13.02 17.18
C GLU A 16 -2.59 -12.88 15.65
N LEU A 17 -3.36 -11.92 15.14
CA LEU A 17 -3.43 -11.63 13.70
C LEU A 17 -2.08 -11.18 13.13
N LEU A 18 -1.33 -10.36 13.88
CA LEU A 18 -0.09 -9.74 13.43
C LEU A 18 1.17 -10.56 13.72
N LYS A 19 1.03 -11.75 14.35
CA LYS A 19 2.17 -12.57 14.77
C LYS A 19 3.08 -13.00 13.61
N ASP A 20 2.48 -13.22 12.44
CA ASP A 20 3.15 -13.68 11.22
C ASP A 20 3.45 -12.54 10.24
N ALA A 21 3.25 -11.28 10.67
CA ALA A 21 3.59 -10.13 9.87
C ALA A 21 5.11 -10.04 9.68
N LYS A 22 5.56 -9.93 8.42
CA LYS A 22 6.96 -9.65 8.11
C LYS A 22 7.31 -8.21 8.52
N GLY A 23 8.49 -8.02 9.09
CA GLY A 23 9.03 -6.69 9.42
C GLY A 23 9.07 -6.41 10.92
N LYS A 24 8.88 -5.14 11.30
CA LYS A 24 8.93 -4.69 12.70
C LYS A 24 7.62 -5.04 13.41
N ALA A 25 7.73 -5.44 14.68
CA ALA A 25 6.56 -5.67 15.53
C ALA A 25 5.71 -4.40 15.62
N MET A 26 4.40 -4.56 15.41
CA MET A 26 3.44 -3.47 15.42
C MET A 26 2.77 -3.35 16.79
N SER A 27 2.48 -2.13 17.23
CA SER A 27 1.65 -1.89 18.41
C SER A 27 0.21 -1.58 18.01
N VAL A 28 -0.73 -1.87 18.91
CA VAL A 28 -2.17 -1.61 18.69
C VAL A 28 -2.73 -0.78 19.83
N VAL A 29 -3.37 0.33 19.47
CA VAL A 29 -3.95 1.29 20.41
C VAL A 29 -5.40 1.60 20.06
N ASN A 30 -6.31 1.33 20.98
CA ASN A 30 -7.69 1.84 20.96
C ASN A 30 -7.99 2.52 22.29
N THR A 31 -8.20 3.83 22.26
CA THR A 31 -8.64 4.64 23.40
C THR A 31 -9.95 5.37 23.11
N VAL A 32 -10.62 5.00 22.02
CA VAL A 32 -11.77 5.70 21.45
C VAL A 32 -13.08 4.97 21.76
N ASP A 33 -13.10 3.66 21.58
CA ASP A 33 -14.29 2.84 21.74
C ASP A 33 -13.93 1.40 22.14
N THR A 34 -14.92 0.50 22.16
CA THR A 34 -14.75 -0.92 22.50
C THR A 34 -14.57 -1.81 21.27
N VAL A 35 -14.41 -1.25 20.06
CA VAL A 35 -14.27 -2.04 18.83
C VAL A 35 -12.91 -2.73 18.83
N GLY A 36 -12.92 -4.05 18.65
CA GLY A 36 -11.72 -4.88 18.62
C GLY A 36 -11.20 -5.15 17.20
N CYS A 37 -10.50 -6.27 17.06
CA CYS A 37 -10.02 -6.78 15.78
C CYS A 37 -11.19 -7.03 14.81
N PRO A 38 -11.09 -6.62 13.53
CA PRO A 38 -12.07 -6.97 12.51
C PRO A 38 -12.29 -8.48 12.43
N GLU A 39 -13.55 -8.89 12.30
CA GLU A 39 -13.90 -10.30 12.13
C GLU A 39 -13.65 -10.74 10.68
N GLY A 40 -13.14 -11.96 10.50
CA GLY A 40 -12.92 -12.54 9.17
C GLY A 40 -11.74 -11.95 8.39
N PHE A 41 -10.92 -11.09 9.00
CA PHE A 41 -9.70 -10.56 8.38
C PHE A 41 -8.51 -11.49 8.64
N THR A 42 -7.75 -11.78 7.59
CA THR A 42 -6.54 -12.60 7.59
C THR A 42 -5.36 -11.74 7.17
N TYR A 43 -4.32 -11.71 8.01
CA TYR A 43 -3.10 -10.97 7.67
C TYR A 43 -2.26 -11.79 6.69
N ILE A 44 -1.94 -11.20 5.54
CA ILE A 44 -1.09 -11.79 4.51
C ILE A 44 0.10 -10.86 4.25
N ASN A 45 1.20 -11.43 3.78
CA ASN A 45 2.40 -10.64 3.46
C ASN A 45 2.59 -10.42 1.95
N GLU A 46 1.89 -11.20 1.13
CA GLU A 46 1.96 -11.24 -0.33
C GLU A 46 0.54 -11.45 -0.85
N SER A 47 0.23 -10.88 -2.01
CA SER A 47 -1.11 -10.98 -2.62
C SER A 47 -1.45 -12.40 -3.04
N ILE A 48 -2.74 -12.75 -2.96
CA ILE A 48 -3.28 -14.05 -3.36
C ILE A 48 -3.98 -13.87 -4.71
N TYR A 49 -3.60 -14.65 -5.72
CA TYR A 49 -4.17 -14.53 -7.06
C TYR A 49 -5.31 -15.52 -7.24
N SER A 50 -6.47 -15.05 -7.72
CA SER A 50 -7.59 -15.94 -8.04
C SER A 50 -7.28 -16.79 -9.27
N ALA A 51 -8.06 -17.86 -9.47
CA ALA A 51 -7.88 -18.78 -10.60
C ALA A 51 -8.11 -18.12 -11.98
N GLU A 52 -8.83 -17.00 -12.02
CA GLU A 52 -9.10 -16.24 -13.26
C GLU A 52 -7.94 -15.33 -13.66
N VAL A 53 -7.05 -15.00 -12.72
CA VAL A 53 -5.91 -14.14 -12.99
C VAL A 53 -4.83 -14.95 -13.72
N PRO A 54 -4.42 -14.55 -14.94
CA PRO A 54 -3.42 -15.28 -15.68
C PRO A 54 -2.08 -15.22 -14.96
N VAL A 55 -1.35 -16.34 -14.95
CA VAL A 55 0.03 -16.33 -14.48
C VAL A 55 0.85 -15.50 -15.47
N PRO A 56 1.44 -14.38 -15.05
CA PRO A 56 2.14 -13.48 -15.95
C PRO A 56 3.41 -14.15 -16.48
N CYS A 57 3.74 -13.87 -17.73
CA CYS A 57 4.99 -14.37 -18.33
C CYS A 57 6.18 -13.72 -17.59
N PRO A 58 7.10 -14.50 -16.99
CA PRO A 58 8.27 -13.94 -16.34
C PRO A 58 9.09 -13.09 -17.32
N ALA A 59 9.75 -12.05 -16.80
CA ALA A 59 10.66 -11.25 -17.62
C ALA A 59 11.69 -12.17 -18.30
N MET A 60 11.81 -12.08 -19.63
CA MET A 60 12.75 -12.93 -20.39
C MET A 60 14.20 -12.52 -20.15
N PHE A 61 14.43 -11.23 -19.93
CA PHE A 61 15.75 -10.64 -19.75
C PHE A 61 15.81 -9.84 -18.45
N GLY A 62 17.01 -9.74 -17.88
CA GLY A 62 17.33 -8.83 -16.79
C GLY A 62 18.66 -8.16 -17.09
N CYS A 63 19.01 -7.13 -16.32
CA CYS A 63 20.26 -6.42 -16.55
C CYS A 63 21.49 -7.30 -16.32
N GLU A 64 22.59 -7.00 -17.02
CA GLU A 64 23.90 -7.66 -16.83
C GLU A 64 24.80 -6.93 -15.81
N CYS A 65 24.30 -5.86 -15.18
CA CYS A 65 25.03 -5.01 -14.24
C CYS A 65 25.72 -5.83 -13.13
N LYS A 66 26.98 -5.50 -12.86
CA LYS A 66 27.78 -6.07 -11.75
C LYS A 66 27.86 -5.15 -10.53
N ASP A 67 27.37 -3.92 -10.68
CA ASP A 67 27.32 -2.92 -9.63
C ASP A 67 25.93 -2.91 -8.95
N ASN A 68 25.57 -1.78 -8.33
CA ASN A 68 24.32 -1.61 -7.62
C ASN A 68 23.19 -1.01 -8.49
N CYS A 69 23.35 -1.00 -9.83
CA CYS A 69 22.38 -0.49 -10.80
C CYS A 69 22.03 1.00 -10.60
N GLY A 70 22.95 1.84 -10.10
CA GLY A 70 22.64 3.21 -9.69
C GLY A 70 22.46 4.24 -10.82
N LYS A 71 23.08 4.01 -12.00
CA LYS A 71 23.04 4.94 -13.14
C LYS A 71 22.65 4.25 -14.43
N ASP A 72 23.49 3.30 -14.86
CA ASP A 72 23.40 2.70 -16.18
C ASP A 72 22.85 1.25 -16.13
N CYS A 73 21.59 1.11 -15.69
CA CYS A 73 20.90 -0.18 -15.60
C CYS A 73 19.70 -0.30 -16.54
N GLU A 74 19.72 -1.31 -17.42
CA GLU A 74 18.70 -1.61 -18.44
C GLU A 74 17.28 -1.78 -17.88
N CYS A 75 17.15 -2.03 -16.58
CA CYS A 75 15.85 -2.14 -15.94
C CYS A 75 15.19 -0.79 -15.69
N SER A 76 15.93 0.26 -15.36
CA SER A 76 15.35 1.51 -14.84
C SER A 76 15.98 2.81 -15.31
N HIS A 77 17.02 2.80 -16.15
CA HIS A 77 17.79 3.96 -16.66
C HIS A 77 17.05 5.32 -16.61
N PRO A 78 17.30 6.20 -15.59
CA PRO A 78 18.13 6.03 -14.39
C PRO A 78 17.37 5.42 -13.19
N CYS A 79 18.08 4.73 -12.29
CA CYS A 79 17.51 4.07 -11.10
C CYS A 79 16.43 4.89 -10.38
N ASN A 80 15.32 4.23 -10.03
CA ASN A 80 14.18 4.83 -9.33
C ASN A 80 14.54 5.46 -7.98
N TYR A 81 15.57 4.92 -7.32
CA TYR A 81 15.94 5.22 -5.95
C TYR A 81 17.29 5.93 -5.85
N ASP A 82 17.42 6.83 -4.88
CA ASP A 82 18.71 7.43 -4.55
C ASP A 82 19.60 6.49 -3.73
N GLN A 83 20.83 6.93 -3.47
CA GLN A 83 21.81 6.15 -2.69
C GLN A 83 21.39 5.85 -1.24
N TYR A 84 20.33 6.49 -0.74
CA TYR A 84 19.78 6.27 0.60
C TYR A 84 18.54 5.35 0.58
N GLY A 85 18.19 4.78 -0.57
CA GLY A 85 16.99 3.95 -0.72
C GLY A 85 15.70 4.76 -0.65
N LEU A 86 15.72 6.02 -1.08
CA LEU A 86 14.53 6.87 -1.19
C LEU A 86 14.13 7.02 -2.66
N LEU A 87 12.83 6.98 -2.92
CA LEU A 87 12.27 7.30 -4.24
C LEU A 87 12.66 8.72 -4.66
N LYS A 88 13.26 8.84 -5.85
CA LYS A 88 13.68 10.12 -6.41
C LYS A 88 12.47 11.02 -6.72
N LYS A 89 12.70 12.33 -6.80
CA LYS A 89 11.64 13.34 -7.05
C LYS A 89 11.05 13.22 -8.45
N ASP A 90 11.93 12.91 -9.38
CA ASP A 90 11.76 12.78 -10.82
C ASP A 90 11.48 11.34 -11.25
N ALA A 91 11.32 10.41 -10.29
CA ALA A 91 10.91 9.05 -10.61
C ALA A 91 9.49 9.03 -11.21
N ALA A 92 9.31 8.26 -12.28
CA ALA A 92 8.02 8.04 -12.89
C ALA A 92 7.04 7.33 -11.90
N PRO A 93 5.72 7.39 -12.12
CA PRO A 93 4.75 6.62 -11.33
C PRO A 93 4.92 5.10 -11.48
N GLN A 94 5.34 4.64 -12.67
CA GLN A 94 5.67 3.26 -12.96
C GLN A 94 7.15 3.00 -12.70
N LEU A 95 7.42 2.20 -11.68
CA LEU A 95 8.76 1.85 -11.24
C LEU A 95 9.11 0.46 -11.74
N VAL A 96 10.32 0.30 -12.26
CA VAL A 96 10.82 -1.01 -12.68
C VAL A 96 12.01 -1.41 -11.82
N GLU A 97 11.85 -2.45 -11.00
CA GLU A 97 12.94 -3.02 -10.22
C GLU A 97 13.68 -4.11 -10.98
N CYS A 98 14.91 -4.37 -10.55
CA CYS A 98 15.65 -5.54 -10.97
C CYS A 98 14.95 -6.81 -10.44
N GLY A 99 14.64 -7.73 -11.35
CA GLY A 99 13.97 -8.99 -11.05
C GLY A 99 14.93 -10.18 -10.86
N PRO A 100 14.38 -11.40 -10.77
CA PRO A 100 15.17 -12.64 -10.59
C PRO A 100 16.16 -12.96 -11.72
N LYS A 101 15.93 -12.44 -12.93
CA LYS A 101 16.81 -12.65 -14.10
C LYS A 101 17.99 -11.67 -14.17
N CYS A 102 18.03 -10.65 -13.33
CA CYS A 102 19.12 -9.67 -13.33
C CYS A 102 20.38 -10.26 -12.69
N ALA A 103 21.55 -9.96 -13.24
CA ALA A 103 22.84 -10.41 -12.73
C ALA A 103 23.32 -9.62 -11.48
N CYS A 104 22.68 -8.50 -11.17
CA CYS A 104 23.01 -7.68 -10.00
C CYS A 104 22.61 -8.37 -8.68
N SER A 105 23.41 -8.13 -7.65
CA SER A 105 23.23 -8.78 -6.34
C SER A 105 21.94 -8.38 -5.62
N ASP A 106 21.64 -9.09 -4.53
CA ASP A 106 20.61 -8.73 -3.54
C ASP A 106 20.82 -7.33 -2.94
N LYS A 107 22.05 -6.83 -2.88
CA LYS A 107 22.38 -5.47 -2.41
C LYS A 107 22.12 -4.37 -3.45
N CYS A 108 21.62 -4.71 -4.63
CA CYS A 108 21.25 -3.74 -5.66
C CYS A 108 20.31 -2.65 -5.10
N LEU A 109 20.55 -1.39 -5.49
CA LEU A 109 19.70 -0.27 -5.09
C LEU A 109 18.32 -0.36 -5.73
N ASN A 110 18.22 -0.91 -6.95
CA ASN A 110 16.98 -1.09 -7.69
C ASN A 110 16.22 -2.38 -7.29
N ARG A 111 16.23 -2.72 -6.00
CA ARG A 111 15.54 -3.86 -5.39
C ARG A 111 14.94 -3.44 -4.03
N LEU A 112 14.34 -2.27 -3.94
CA LEU A 112 13.89 -1.67 -2.67
C LEU A 112 12.59 -2.30 -2.17
N VAL A 113 11.56 -2.38 -3.02
CA VAL A 113 10.22 -2.85 -2.65
C VAL A 113 10.25 -4.34 -2.31
N GLN A 114 10.93 -5.15 -3.13
CA GLN A 114 11.09 -6.59 -2.88
C GLN A 114 11.85 -6.93 -1.58
N LYS A 115 12.56 -5.98 -0.97
CA LYS A 115 13.23 -6.16 0.34
C LYS A 115 12.30 -5.93 1.53
N GLY A 116 11.10 -5.44 1.29
CA GLY A 116 10.16 -5.08 2.34
C GLY A 116 10.52 -3.78 3.06
N SER A 117 9.61 -3.36 3.93
CA SER A 117 9.71 -2.12 4.67
C SER A 117 10.33 -2.32 6.05
N ASN A 118 11.06 -1.29 6.51
CA ASN A 118 11.56 -1.19 7.88
C ASN A 118 10.79 -0.17 8.72
N VAL A 119 9.63 0.31 8.25
CA VAL A 119 8.82 1.28 8.98
C VAL A 119 8.19 0.63 10.21
N GLU A 120 8.34 1.29 11.36
CA GLU A 120 7.62 0.94 12.58
C GLU A 120 6.20 1.50 12.56
N PHE A 121 5.20 0.62 12.60
CA PHE A 121 3.78 0.98 12.59
C PHE A 121 3.12 0.85 13.96
N GLU A 122 2.09 1.66 14.18
CA GLU A 122 1.08 1.45 15.19
C GLU A 122 -0.31 1.51 14.55
N LEU A 123 -1.09 0.45 14.75
CA LEU A 123 -2.50 0.45 14.39
C LEU A 123 -3.26 1.20 15.48
N ARG A 124 -4.03 2.22 15.09
CA ARG A 124 -4.70 3.13 16.01
C ARG A 124 -6.17 3.29 15.64
N ARG A 125 -7.05 3.26 16.63
CA ARG A 125 -8.46 3.60 16.45
C ARG A 125 -8.63 5.11 16.37
N PHE A 126 -9.30 5.60 15.34
CA PHE A 126 -9.60 7.02 15.12
C PHE A 126 -11.11 7.29 15.18
N VAL A 127 -11.47 8.42 15.80
CA VAL A 127 -12.86 8.92 15.82
C VAL A 127 -13.31 9.20 14.38
N GLY A 128 -14.43 8.60 13.97
CA GLY A 128 -15.05 8.84 12.67
C GLY A 128 -14.34 8.24 11.44
N LYS A 129 -13.15 7.64 11.59
CA LYS A 129 -12.40 7.04 10.46
C LYS A 129 -12.33 5.53 10.46
N GLY A 130 -12.41 4.88 11.63
CA GLY A 130 -12.13 3.45 11.70
C GLY A 130 -10.82 3.15 12.43
N TRP A 131 -10.25 2.00 12.11
CA TRP A 131 -8.83 1.74 12.35
C TRP A 131 -8.00 2.51 11.32
N GLY A 132 -6.83 2.97 11.74
CA GLY A 132 -5.89 3.71 10.91
C GLY A 132 -4.46 3.35 11.30
N VAL A 133 -3.48 3.74 10.49
CA VAL A 133 -2.07 3.45 10.79
C VAL A 133 -1.32 4.74 11.04
N VAL A 134 -0.47 4.73 12.05
CA VAL A 134 0.50 5.79 12.31
C VAL A 134 1.90 5.23 12.23
N THR A 135 2.86 6.07 11.88
CA THR A 135 4.28 5.71 11.97
C THR A 135 4.83 6.04 13.36
N LYS A 136 5.70 5.19 13.91
CA LYS A 136 6.39 5.42 15.20
C LYS A 136 7.75 6.08 15.04
N GLN A 137 8.16 6.33 13.79
CA GLN A 137 9.45 6.92 13.44
C GLN A 137 9.27 8.08 12.47
N LYS A 138 10.29 8.92 12.33
CA LYS A 138 10.31 9.92 11.27
C LYS A 138 10.59 9.25 9.92
N LEU A 139 9.77 9.54 8.92
CA LEU A 139 9.98 9.12 7.52
C LEU A 139 10.48 10.30 6.70
N LYS A 140 11.43 10.05 5.79
CA LYS A 140 11.86 11.06 4.81
C LYS A 140 10.96 10.97 3.58
N ARG A 141 10.89 12.05 2.81
CA ARG A 141 10.29 12.01 1.48
C ARG A 141 10.93 10.89 0.64
N GLY A 142 10.10 10.08 0.00
CA GLY A 142 10.52 8.95 -0.84
C GLY A 142 10.76 7.64 -0.09
N THR A 143 10.57 7.59 1.24
CA THR A 143 10.64 6.32 1.97
C THR A 143 9.55 5.37 1.48
N PHE A 144 9.93 4.15 1.09
CA PHE A 144 9.00 3.03 0.87
C PHE A 144 8.33 2.67 2.19
N VAL A 145 7.00 2.65 2.21
CA VAL A 145 6.21 2.46 3.43
C VAL A 145 5.69 1.04 3.51
N ALA A 146 4.87 0.60 2.56
CA ALA A 146 4.32 -0.75 2.50
C ALA A 146 3.80 -1.04 1.09
N GLU A 147 3.69 -2.31 0.73
CA GLU A 147 2.92 -2.75 -0.43
C GLU A 147 1.44 -2.88 -0.05
N TYR A 148 0.53 -2.60 -0.98
CA TYR A 148 -0.88 -2.93 -0.86
C TYR A 148 -1.10 -4.35 -1.36
N VAL A 149 -1.48 -5.24 -0.45
CA VAL A 149 -1.70 -6.65 -0.77
C VAL A 149 -3.13 -7.05 -0.41
N GLY A 150 -3.63 -8.02 -1.17
CA GLY A 150 -4.98 -8.55 -1.01
C GLY A 150 -5.22 -9.73 -1.94
N GLU A 151 -6.49 -10.04 -2.16
CA GLU A 151 -6.90 -10.96 -3.22
C GLU A 151 -6.89 -10.21 -4.56
N VAL A 152 -6.05 -10.65 -5.50
CA VAL A 152 -6.08 -10.15 -6.89
C VAL A 152 -7.17 -10.92 -7.63
N ILE A 153 -8.18 -10.18 -8.07
CA ILE A 153 -9.37 -10.68 -8.75
C ILE A 153 -9.61 -9.92 -10.06
N SER A 154 -10.47 -10.45 -10.93
CA SER A 154 -10.93 -9.73 -12.11
C SER A 154 -11.69 -8.46 -11.69
N ASN A 155 -11.59 -7.39 -12.49
CA ASN A 155 -12.28 -6.14 -12.21
C ASN A 155 -13.80 -6.32 -12.16
N ASP A 156 -14.36 -7.22 -12.98
CA ASP A 156 -15.79 -7.58 -12.94
C ASP A 156 -16.21 -8.17 -11.59
N GLU A 157 -15.45 -9.10 -11.02
CA GLU A 157 -15.69 -9.64 -9.68
C GLU A 157 -15.49 -8.55 -8.61
N GLY A 158 -14.45 -7.72 -8.76
CA GLY A 158 -14.18 -6.57 -7.89
C GLY A 158 -15.36 -5.61 -7.83
N ASN A 159 -15.94 -5.24 -8.97
CA ASN A 159 -17.12 -4.39 -9.07
C ASN A 159 -18.34 -5.04 -8.40
N GLN A 160 -18.57 -6.35 -8.61
CA GLN A 160 -19.67 -7.08 -7.99
C GLN A 160 -19.56 -7.13 -6.45
N ARG A 161 -18.34 -7.31 -5.92
CA ARG A 161 -18.07 -7.26 -4.47
C ARG A 161 -18.17 -5.84 -3.93
N GLY A 162 -17.53 -4.88 -4.60
CA GLY A 162 -17.49 -3.47 -4.23
C GLY A 162 -18.89 -2.86 -4.11
N HIS A 163 -19.81 -3.17 -5.03
CA HIS A 163 -21.21 -2.73 -4.92
C HIS A 163 -21.91 -3.19 -3.63
N LYS A 164 -21.60 -4.39 -3.12
CA LYS A 164 -22.15 -4.90 -1.86
C LYS A 164 -21.51 -4.22 -0.65
N ASP A 165 -20.22 -3.95 -0.72
CA ASP A 165 -19.43 -3.39 0.37
C ASP A 165 -19.64 -1.89 0.54
N MET A 166 -19.92 -1.21 -0.56
CA MET A 166 -20.23 0.21 -0.60
C MET A 166 -21.53 0.53 0.15
N ALA A 167 -22.49 -0.41 0.21
CA ALA A 167 -23.68 -0.29 1.06
C ALA A 167 -23.34 -0.28 2.57
N GLN A 168 -22.15 -0.76 2.93
CA GLN A 168 -21.61 -0.78 4.29
C GLN A 168 -20.57 0.33 4.52
N GLY A 169 -20.32 1.20 3.53
CA GLY A 169 -19.36 2.30 3.60
C GLY A 169 -17.90 1.86 3.69
N MET A 170 -17.59 0.65 3.23
CA MET A 170 -16.23 0.09 3.20
C MET A 170 -15.76 -0.04 1.76
N SER A 171 -14.54 0.40 1.47
CA SER A 171 -13.85 0.08 0.23
C SER A 171 -12.41 -0.29 0.53
N TYR A 172 -12.05 -1.53 0.19
CA TYR A 172 -10.70 -2.07 0.25
C TYR A 172 -10.21 -2.45 -1.15
N MET A 173 -10.89 -1.94 -2.19
CA MET A 173 -10.59 -2.19 -3.58
C MET A 173 -9.53 -1.22 -4.07
N PHE A 174 -8.52 -1.73 -4.75
CA PHE A 174 -7.54 -0.92 -5.46
C PHE A 174 -7.34 -1.48 -6.86
N ASP A 175 -7.81 -0.74 -7.86
CA ASP A 175 -7.69 -1.13 -9.27
C ASP A 175 -6.23 -1.12 -9.71
N LEU A 176 -5.82 -2.15 -10.46
CA LEU A 176 -4.48 -2.24 -11.05
C LEU A 176 -4.48 -1.56 -12.41
N ASP A 177 -4.91 -0.30 -12.45
CA ASP A 177 -4.89 0.51 -13.65
C ASP A 177 -3.46 0.89 -14.03
N SER A 178 -3.18 0.84 -15.33
CA SER A 178 -1.99 1.50 -15.85
C SER A 178 -2.39 2.92 -16.20
N GLU A 179 -1.93 3.91 -15.42
CA GLU A 179 -2.18 5.34 -15.64
C GLU A 179 -1.94 5.83 -17.09
N PHE A 180 -1.20 5.04 -17.90
CA PHE A 180 -0.84 5.34 -19.28
C PHE A 180 -1.73 4.71 -20.36
N THR A 181 -2.49 3.66 -20.06
CA THR A 181 -3.36 3.04 -21.09
C THR A 181 -4.66 3.80 -21.22
N GLY A 182 -5.13 4.46 -20.15
CA GLY A 182 -6.48 5.03 -20.10
C GLY A 182 -7.57 3.96 -20.25
N GLU A 183 -7.18 2.70 -20.09
CA GLU A 183 -8.05 1.53 -20.18
C GLU A 183 -8.58 1.18 -18.79
N VAL A 184 -9.75 0.56 -18.76
CA VAL A 184 -10.30 -0.02 -17.53
C VAL A 184 -9.33 -1.08 -17.02
N ALA A 185 -9.04 -1.07 -15.72
CA ALA A 185 -8.19 -2.09 -15.11
C ALA A 185 -8.78 -3.48 -15.35
N ASP A 186 -7.96 -4.44 -15.77
CA ASP A 186 -8.39 -5.84 -15.90
C ASP A 186 -8.55 -6.54 -14.54
N PHE A 187 -7.78 -6.08 -13.55
CA PHE A 187 -7.68 -6.69 -12.23
C PHE A 187 -7.73 -5.63 -11.12
N THR A 188 -8.18 -6.07 -9.95
CA THR A 188 -8.32 -5.25 -8.74
C THR A 188 -7.80 -6.04 -7.55
N ILE A 189 -7.14 -5.36 -6.62
CA ILE A 189 -6.77 -5.92 -5.31
C ILE A 189 -7.91 -5.67 -4.32
N ASP A 190 -8.52 -6.73 -3.81
CA ASP A 190 -9.50 -6.71 -2.72
C ASP A 190 -8.81 -7.05 -1.39
N ALA A 191 -8.65 -6.05 -0.52
CA ALA A 191 -8.02 -6.24 0.78
C ALA A 191 -9.00 -6.39 1.96
N LYS A 192 -10.29 -6.66 1.70
CA LYS A 192 -11.33 -6.68 2.74
C LYS A 192 -11.15 -7.82 3.74
N THR A 193 -10.86 -9.02 3.24
CA THR A 193 -10.79 -10.27 4.02
C THR A 193 -9.34 -10.75 4.15
N HIS A 194 -8.50 -10.48 3.16
CA HIS A 194 -7.07 -10.79 3.18
C HIS A 194 -6.31 -9.51 2.89
N GLY A 195 -5.43 -9.07 3.78
CA GLY A 195 -4.60 -7.90 3.51
C GLY A 195 -3.44 -7.78 4.50
N ASN A 196 -2.62 -6.75 4.34
CA ASN A 196 -1.58 -6.42 5.31
C ASN A 196 -1.91 -5.10 6.04
N ILE A 197 -0.92 -4.48 6.67
CA ILE A 197 -1.06 -3.19 7.36
C ILE A 197 -1.66 -2.08 6.47
N SER A 198 -1.46 -2.12 5.15
CA SER A 198 -1.95 -1.11 4.22
C SER A 198 -3.48 -1.12 4.06
N ALA A 199 -4.15 -2.23 4.36
CA ALA A 199 -5.61 -2.32 4.36
C ALA A 199 -6.24 -1.33 5.37
N PHE A 200 -5.44 -0.85 6.33
CA PHE A 200 -5.84 0.11 7.34
C PHE A 200 -5.34 1.54 7.05
N PHE A 201 -4.75 1.82 5.89
CA PHE A 201 -4.39 3.18 5.52
C PHE A 201 -5.63 3.97 5.13
N ASN A 202 -5.93 5.03 5.87
CA ASN A 202 -7.10 5.86 5.62
C ASN A 202 -6.92 6.85 4.46
N HIS A 203 -8.05 7.39 4.01
CA HIS A 203 -8.08 8.51 3.09
C HIS A 203 -7.65 9.84 3.74
N SER A 204 -6.90 10.65 2.99
CA SER A 204 -6.74 12.09 3.24
C SER A 204 -6.79 12.92 1.95
N CYS A 205 -7.46 14.08 2.00
CA CYS A 205 -7.40 15.08 0.92
C CYS A 205 -6.09 15.89 0.90
N ASP A 206 -5.25 15.73 1.94
CA ASP A 206 -3.87 16.23 2.00
C ASP A 206 -2.97 15.06 2.44
N PRO A 207 -2.75 14.09 1.53
CA PRO A 207 -2.09 12.84 1.87
C PRO A 207 -0.58 13.02 2.07
N ASN A 208 0.00 12.10 2.84
CA ASN A 208 1.45 12.03 3.03
C ASN A 208 2.10 10.83 2.34
N MET A 209 1.31 10.03 1.63
CA MET A 209 1.75 8.91 0.81
C MET A 209 1.13 8.98 -0.58
N LYS A 210 1.79 8.35 -1.55
CA LYS A 210 1.26 8.04 -2.87
C LYS A 210 1.48 6.57 -3.18
N ALA A 211 0.57 5.96 -3.93
CA ALA A 211 0.81 4.65 -4.54
C ALA A 211 1.67 4.81 -5.80
N CYS A 212 2.45 3.79 -6.12
CA CYS A 212 3.23 3.67 -7.35
C CYS A 212 3.15 2.23 -7.82
N SER A 213 2.99 2.03 -9.14
CA SER A 213 3.06 0.72 -9.76
C SER A 213 4.51 0.25 -9.80
N VAL A 214 4.79 -0.99 -9.40
CA VAL A 214 6.14 -1.54 -9.34
C VAL A 214 6.19 -2.88 -10.06
N TYR A 215 7.08 -2.99 -11.04
CA TYR A 215 7.30 -4.21 -11.83
C TYR A 215 8.60 -4.89 -11.42
N ILE A 216 8.52 -6.14 -10.96
CA ILE A 216 9.66 -6.87 -10.40
C ILE A 216 9.94 -8.14 -11.24
N GLU A 217 9.10 -9.17 -11.14
CA GLU A 217 9.31 -10.48 -11.77
C GLU A 217 8.95 -10.51 -13.26
N HIS A 218 7.96 -9.70 -13.64
CA HIS A 218 7.45 -9.58 -15.00
C HIS A 218 7.16 -8.12 -15.35
N ARG A 219 6.70 -7.89 -16.59
CA ARG A 219 6.38 -6.56 -17.14
C ARG A 219 4.95 -6.46 -17.69
N ASP A 220 4.10 -7.43 -17.36
CA ASP A 220 2.67 -7.37 -17.67
C ASP A 220 2.05 -6.12 -17.00
N PRO A 221 1.60 -5.12 -17.77
CA PRO A 221 1.14 -3.84 -17.22
C PRO A 221 -0.09 -3.99 -16.31
N ARG A 222 -0.87 -5.05 -16.49
CA ARG A 222 -2.12 -5.35 -15.79
C ARG A 222 -1.92 -5.88 -14.37
N LEU A 223 -0.71 -6.37 -14.05
CA LEU A 223 -0.43 -7.12 -12.82
C LEU A 223 0.82 -6.56 -12.11
N HIS A 224 0.83 -5.28 -11.80
CA HIS A 224 1.93 -4.68 -11.06
C HIS A 224 1.77 -4.83 -9.54
N HIS A 225 2.87 -4.74 -8.79
CA HIS A 225 2.82 -4.53 -7.35
C HIS A 225 2.42 -3.09 -7.06
N LEU A 226 1.63 -2.87 -6.02
CA LEU A 226 1.22 -1.53 -5.61
C LEU A 226 1.97 -1.08 -4.35
N ALA A 227 2.91 -0.15 -4.48
CA ALA A 227 3.77 0.26 -3.37
C ALA A 227 3.51 1.70 -2.93
N PHE A 228 3.38 1.92 -1.62
CA PHE A 228 3.25 3.25 -1.04
C PHE A 228 4.60 3.89 -0.72
N PHE A 229 4.74 5.15 -1.12
CA PHE A 229 5.91 5.97 -0.82
C PHE A 229 5.51 7.29 -0.15
N ALA A 230 6.30 7.73 0.82
CA ALA A 230 6.08 9.02 1.48
C ALA A 230 6.29 10.19 0.51
N THR A 231 5.32 11.10 0.39
CA THR A 231 5.37 12.26 -0.52
C THR A 231 6.03 13.48 0.10
N ARG A 232 6.21 13.47 1.42
CA ARG A 232 6.90 14.47 2.24
C ARG A 232 7.60 13.81 3.41
N ASN A 233 8.28 14.59 4.24
CA ASN A 233 8.71 14.09 5.54
C ASN A 233 7.47 13.87 6.42
N VAL A 234 7.42 12.75 7.14
CA VAL A 234 6.33 12.38 8.05
C VAL A 234 6.92 12.21 9.44
N MET A 235 6.34 12.86 10.45
CA MET A 235 6.82 12.77 11.83
C MET A 235 6.28 11.52 12.52
N ALA A 236 7.01 11.05 13.55
CA ALA A 236 6.52 10.00 14.43
C ALA A 236 5.20 10.44 15.08
N GLY A 237 4.21 9.54 15.08
CA GLY A 237 2.86 9.76 15.58
C GLY A 237 1.86 10.30 14.54
N GLU A 238 2.31 10.73 13.36
CA GLU A 238 1.41 11.12 12.26
C GLU A 238 0.70 9.91 11.65
N GLU A 239 -0.59 10.08 11.31
CA GLU A 239 -1.37 9.12 10.53
C GLU A 239 -0.84 9.03 9.10
N LEU A 240 -0.63 7.81 8.63
CA LEU A 240 -0.27 7.50 7.26
C LEU A 240 -1.56 7.39 6.44
N ALA A 241 -1.67 8.26 5.43
CA ALA A 241 -2.87 8.38 4.62
C ALA A 241 -2.54 8.70 3.16
N PHE A 242 -3.37 8.19 2.26
CA PHE A 242 -3.28 8.42 0.81
C PHE A 242 -4.61 8.94 0.25
N ASP A 243 -4.62 9.36 -1.01
CA ASP A 243 -5.85 9.78 -1.68
C ASP A 243 -6.52 8.57 -2.34
N TYR A 244 -7.74 8.23 -1.92
CA TYR A 244 -8.49 7.08 -2.46
C TYR A 244 -9.05 7.34 -3.87
N SER A 245 -9.28 8.60 -4.21
CA SER A 245 -9.88 8.98 -5.49
C SER A 245 -9.33 10.34 -5.90
N PRO A 246 -8.15 10.39 -6.55
CA PRO A 246 -7.58 11.64 -7.04
C PRO A 246 -8.47 12.27 -8.12
N SER A 247 -9.20 11.46 -8.89
CA SER A 247 -10.27 11.87 -9.81
C SER A 247 -11.64 11.73 -9.14
N ARG A 248 -12.49 12.77 -9.24
CA ARG A 248 -13.91 12.65 -8.88
C ARG A 248 -14.64 12.05 -10.06
N GLU A 249 -15.18 10.85 -9.89
CA GLU A 249 -16.05 10.23 -10.88
C GLU A 249 -17.52 10.52 -10.54
N GLU A 250 -18.27 10.97 -11.55
CA GLU A 250 -19.71 11.20 -11.43
C GLU A 250 -20.44 9.85 -11.35
N GLY A 251 -21.41 9.73 -10.44
CA GLY A 251 -22.25 8.52 -10.30
C GLY A 251 -21.78 7.48 -9.28
N LYS A 252 -20.59 7.64 -8.68
CA LYS A 252 -20.14 6.81 -7.54
C LYS A 252 -20.83 7.23 -6.23
N LEU A 253 -21.10 6.27 -5.34
CA LEU A 253 -21.60 6.61 -4.00
C LEU A 253 -20.50 7.35 -3.24
N THR A 254 -20.91 8.33 -2.45
CA THR A 254 -19.99 9.13 -1.65
C THR A 254 -20.31 9.01 -0.18
N THR A 255 -19.28 8.98 0.65
CA THR A 255 -19.41 9.13 2.10
C THR A 255 -18.74 10.42 2.59
N THR A 256 -19.00 10.78 3.84
CA THR A 256 -18.41 11.96 4.47
C THR A 256 -16.91 11.74 4.73
N CYS A 257 -16.08 12.69 4.31
CA CYS A 257 -14.65 12.64 4.53
C CYS A 257 -14.30 13.25 5.90
N HIS A 258 -13.68 12.45 6.76
CA HIS A 258 -13.26 12.84 8.11
C HIS A 258 -11.75 13.11 8.22
N CYS A 259 -11.05 13.36 7.10
CA CYS A 259 -9.58 13.44 7.10
C CYS A 259 -8.98 14.57 7.96
N GLY A 260 -9.73 15.65 8.20
CA GLY A 260 -9.27 16.82 8.97
C GLY A 260 -8.39 17.80 8.19
N ALA A 261 -8.11 17.56 6.90
CA ALA A 261 -7.29 18.44 6.08
C ALA A 261 -7.94 19.83 5.90
N ARG A 262 -7.11 20.89 5.87
CA ARG A 262 -7.58 22.28 5.69
C ARG A 262 -8.36 22.48 4.39
N LYS A 263 -7.94 21.81 3.32
CA LYS A 263 -8.60 21.82 2.00
C LYS A 263 -9.36 20.51 1.73
N CYS A 264 -10.04 19.98 2.74
CA CYS A 264 -10.83 18.75 2.62
C CYS A 264 -11.96 18.89 1.58
N ARG A 265 -12.08 17.87 0.70
CA ARG A 265 -13.13 17.75 -0.33
C ARG A 265 -14.52 17.44 0.23
N LYS A 266 -14.65 17.28 1.54
CA LYS A 266 -15.88 17.00 2.32
C LYS A 266 -16.51 15.63 2.09
N THR A 267 -16.37 15.08 0.91
CA THR A 267 -16.77 13.73 0.56
C THR A 267 -15.63 12.96 -0.07
N MET A 268 -15.69 11.64 0.06
CA MET A 268 -14.86 10.68 -0.67
C MET A 268 -15.77 9.71 -1.40
N SER A 269 -15.37 9.34 -2.62
CA SER A 269 -16.10 8.38 -3.46
C SER A 269 -15.53 6.98 -3.25
N PHE A 270 -16.35 5.98 -3.50
CA PHE A 270 -15.98 4.57 -3.57
C PHE A 270 -16.33 4.02 -4.94
#